data_AF-A0A1F8EVM8-F1
#
_entry.id   AF-A0A1F8EVM8-F1
#
_cell.length_a   1.000
_cell.length_b   1.000
_cell.length_c   1.000
_cell.angle_alpha   90.00
_cell.angle_beta   90.00
_cell.angle_gamma   90.00
#
_symmetry.space_group_name_H-M   'P 1'
#
loop_
_entity.id
_entity.type
_entity.pdbx_description
1 polymer ?
#
loop_
_entity_poly.entity_id
_entity_poly.type
_entity_poly.pdbx_seq_one_letter_code
_entity_poly.pdbx_strand_id
1 'polypeptide(L)'
;MITKKQKQVFDFVKEYNVKHDYAPSLEEIKKKFKLASVSTAHYYISKLKDAGFLNKEHNQPRSVVLRNREIMVKIPFLGIIAAGEPIEVIENRETIAIPKSRLPRSGEVYALRVQGDSMIDEGVNDGDTILINKQNTAENGDRVVALLNG
;
A
#
# COMPACT_ATOMS: atom_id res chain seq x y z
N MET A 1 -8.87 -26.50 -1.51
CA MET A 1 -9.36 -26.51 -0.12
C MET A 1 -8.20 -26.89 0.79
N ILE A 2 -7.90 -26.11 1.83
CA ILE A 2 -6.77 -26.38 2.74
C ILE A 2 -7.24 -27.01 4.04
N THR A 3 -6.42 -27.89 4.61
CA THR A 3 -6.68 -28.54 5.90
C THR A 3 -6.54 -27.55 7.06
N LYS A 4 -7.15 -27.86 8.21
CA LYS A 4 -7.05 -27.04 9.44
C LYS A 4 -5.58 -26.75 9.81
N LYS A 5 -4.70 -27.75 9.65
CA LYS A 5 -3.27 -27.62 9.97
C LYS A 5 -2.51 -26.77 8.96
N GLN A 6 -2.83 -26.88 7.67
CA GLN A 6 -2.30 -25.98 6.64
C GLN A 6 -2.72 -24.52 6.88
N LYS A 7 -3.98 -24.30 7.27
CA LYS A 7 -4.47 -22.96 7.62
C LYS A 7 -3.68 -22.37 8.81
N GLN A 8 -3.46 -23.15 9.86
CA GLN A 8 -2.65 -22.71 11.01
C GLN A 8 -1.22 -22.35 10.61
N VAL A 9 -0.58 -23.16 9.74
CA VAL A 9 0.76 -22.85 9.23
C VAL A 9 0.75 -21.55 8.41
N PHE A 10 -0.27 -21.35 7.56
CA PHE A 10 -0.44 -20.12 6.80
C PHE A 10 -0.64 -18.90 7.72
N ASP A 11 -1.51 -19.00 8.72
CA ASP A 11 -1.78 -17.93 9.68
C ASP A 11 -0.52 -17.58 10.48
N PHE A 12 0.27 -18.58 10.90
CA PHE A 12 1.56 -18.33 11.56
C PHE A 12 2.58 -17.65 10.65
N VAL A 13 2.71 -18.08 9.39
CA VAL A 13 3.59 -17.43 8.43
C VAL A 13 3.18 -15.97 8.24
N LYS A 14 1.87 -15.69 8.19
CA LYS A 14 1.32 -14.33 8.08
C LYS A 14 1.62 -13.47 9.31
N GLU A 15 1.34 -13.96 10.50
CA GLU A 15 1.62 -13.25 11.75
C GLU A 15 3.12 -12.99 11.94
N TYR A 16 3.96 -13.98 11.63
CA TYR A 16 5.40 -13.86 11.76
C TYR A 16 5.96 -12.79 10.82
N ASN A 17 5.45 -12.73 9.59
CA ASN A 17 5.86 -11.74 8.60
C ASN A 17 5.47 -10.31 9.00
N VAL A 18 4.25 -10.11 9.54
CA VAL A 18 3.81 -8.80 10.07
C VAL A 18 4.68 -8.33 11.24
N LYS A 19 5.19 -9.25 12.05
CA LYS A 19 5.94 -8.92 13.27
C LYS A 19 7.44 -8.69 13.02
N HIS A 20 8.03 -9.30 12.00
CA HIS A 20 9.48 -9.31 11.81
C HIS A 20 9.94 -8.84 10.42
N ASP A 21 9.03 -8.48 9.52
CA ASP A 21 9.31 -8.10 8.12
C ASP A 21 10.04 -9.17 7.27
N TYR A 22 10.16 -10.41 7.77
CA TYR A 22 10.66 -11.56 7.03
C TYR A 22 9.85 -12.83 7.29
N ALA A 23 9.95 -13.81 6.40
CA ALA A 23 9.24 -15.08 6.51
C ALA A 23 9.94 -16.01 7.50
N PRO A 24 9.19 -16.80 8.30
CA PRO A 24 9.80 -17.78 9.19
C PRO A 24 10.49 -18.88 8.38
N SER A 25 11.62 -19.35 8.88
CA SER A 25 12.35 -20.50 8.36
C SER A 25 11.57 -21.81 8.58
N LEU A 26 11.95 -22.85 7.83
CA LEU A 26 11.38 -24.20 8.02
C LEU A 26 11.64 -24.74 9.43
N GLU A 27 12.75 -24.35 10.06
CA GLU A 27 13.05 -24.73 11.45
C GLU A 27 12.12 -24.02 12.45
N GLU A 28 11.82 -22.74 12.23
CA GLU A 28 10.89 -21.99 13.08
C GLU A 28 9.47 -22.54 12.96
N ILE A 29 9.05 -22.90 11.74
CA ILE A 29 7.76 -23.56 11.51
C ILE A 29 7.73 -24.92 12.22
N LYS A 30 8.79 -25.73 12.09
CA LYS A 30 8.91 -27.02 12.80
C LYS A 30 8.79 -26.82 14.31
N LYS A 31 9.53 -25.87 14.88
CA LYS A 31 9.56 -25.58 16.32
C LYS A 31 8.20 -25.09 16.83
N LYS A 32 7.56 -24.17 16.11
CA LYS A 32 6.24 -23.62 16.46
C LYS A 32 5.15 -24.70 16.48
N PHE A 33 5.12 -25.56 15.47
CA PHE A 33 4.08 -26.58 15.32
C PHE A 33 4.47 -27.96 15.86
N LYS A 34 5.62 -28.07 16.54
CA LYS A 34 6.19 -29.33 17.07
C LYS A 34 6.15 -30.46 16.03
N LEU A 35 6.58 -30.14 14.80
CA LEU A 35 6.55 -31.10 13.70
C LEU A 35 7.69 -32.12 13.83
N ALA A 36 7.43 -33.35 13.39
CA ALA A 36 8.39 -34.44 13.45
C ALA A 36 9.69 -34.13 12.69
N SER A 37 9.61 -33.38 11.59
CA SER A 37 10.78 -33.05 10.76
C SER A 37 10.65 -31.70 10.05
N VAL A 38 11.79 -31.18 9.58
CA VAL A 38 11.85 -30.01 8.69
C VAL A 38 11.16 -30.32 7.36
N SER A 39 11.25 -31.58 6.89
CA SER A 39 10.56 -32.06 5.69
C SER A 39 9.03 -31.95 5.80
N THR A 40 8.47 -32.16 6.99
CA THR A 40 7.03 -31.95 7.24
C THR A 40 6.65 -30.47 7.14
N ALA A 41 7.50 -29.56 7.60
CA ALA A 41 7.29 -28.12 7.41
C ALA A 41 7.35 -27.76 5.91
N HIS A 42 8.35 -28.30 5.20
CA HIS A 42 8.46 -28.13 3.74
C HIS A 42 7.22 -28.63 3.00
N TYR A 43 6.67 -29.79 3.38
CA TYR A 43 5.45 -30.33 2.81
C TYR A 43 4.26 -29.37 2.94
N TYR A 44 4.05 -28.78 4.12
CA TYR A 44 2.95 -27.82 4.31
C TYR A 44 3.14 -26.55 3.48
N ILE A 45 4.37 -26.03 3.42
CA ILE A 45 4.69 -24.86 2.60
C ILE A 45 4.49 -25.16 1.11
N SER A 46 4.91 -26.34 0.63
CA SER A 46 4.69 -26.76 -0.76
C SER A 46 3.20 -26.87 -1.06
N LYS A 47 2.40 -27.49 -0.18
CA LYS A 47 0.95 -27.61 -0.40
C LYS A 47 0.24 -26.26 -0.39
N LEU A 48 0.67 -25.33 0.46
CA LEU A 48 0.16 -23.97 0.47
C LEU A 48 0.56 -23.20 -0.80
N LYS A 49 1.76 -23.47 -1.33
CA LYS A 49 2.22 -22.91 -2.61
C LYS A 49 1.42 -23.44 -3.79
N ASP A 50 1.26 -24.76 -3.89
CA ASP A 50 0.50 -25.42 -4.96
C ASP A 50 -0.98 -24.99 -4.94
N ALA A 51 -1.52 -24.72 -3.75
CA ALA A 51 -2.87 -24.21 -3.57
C ALA A 51 -3.00 -22.69 -3.79
N GLY A 52 -1.91 -22.00 -4.17
CA GLY A 52 -1.89 -20.57 -4.49
C GLY A 52 -1.89 -19.63 -3.29
N PHE A 53 -1.74 -20.14 -2.07
CA PHE A 53 -1.71 -19.33 -0.84
C PHE A 53 -0.33 -18.74 -0.54
N LEU A 54 0.74 -19.31 -1.10
CA LEU A 54 2.12 -18.80 -0.96
C LEU A 54 2.78 -18.73 -2.33
N ASN A 55 3.40 -17.61 -2.69
CA ASN A 55 4.22 -17.51 -3.90
C ASN A 55 5.68 -17.27 -3.50
N LYS A 56 6.57 -18.10 -4.01
CA LYS A 56 8.02 -17.98 -3.87
C LYS A 56 8.53 -17.43 -5.19
N GLU A 57 8.94 -16.16 -5.24
CA GLU A 57 9.74 -15.72 -6.39
C GLU A 57 11.03 -16.54 -6.39
N HIS A 58 11.37 -17.07 -7.57
CA HIS A 58 12.54 -17.90 -7.76
C HIS A 58 13.78 -17.10 -7.33
N ASN A 59 14.62 -17.73 -6.50
CA ASN A 59 16.00 -17.36 -6.21
C ASN A 59 16.36 -16.51 -4.97
N GLN A 60 15.52 -16.46 -3.91
CA GLN A 60 15.95 -15.93 -2.60
C GLN A 60 15.55 -16.88 -1.45
N PRO A 61 16.49 -17.34 -0.57
CA PRO A 61 16.21 -18.27 0.54
C PRO A 61 15.23 -17.76 1.62
N ARG A 62 14.76 -16.50 1.56
CA ARG A 62 13.92 -15.87 2.60
C ARG A 62 12.85 -14.91 2.05
N SER A 63 12.39 -15.11 0.82
CA SER A 63 11.32 -14.29 0.23
C SER A 63 10.02 -15.10 0.15
N VAL A 64 9.26 -15.11 1.24
CA VAL A 64 7.79 -15.17 1.13
C VAL A 64 7.32 -13.77 1.51
N VAL A 65 7.49 -12.84 0.58
CA VAL A 65 6.82 -11.56 0.68
C VAL A 65 5.35 -11.87 0.47
N LEU A 66 4.56 -11.76 1.54
CA LEU A 66 3.15 -11.50 1.35
C LEU A 66 3.12 -10.19 0.57
N ARG A 67 2.90 -10.26 -0.75
CA ARG A 67 2.30 -9.15 -1.45
C ARG A 67 0.95 -8.97 -0.75
N ASN A 68 0.91 -8.15 0.30
CA ASN A 68 -0.19 -7.22 0.40
C ASN A 68 -0.19 -6.56 -0.97
N ARG A 69 -1.01 -7.09 -1.89
CA ARG A 69 -1.42 -6.31 -3.05
C ARG A 69 -2.20 -5.19 -2.40
N GLU A 70 -1.50 -4.13 -1.99
CA GLU A 70 -2.15 -2.89 -1.66
C GLU A 70 -3.08 -2.62 -2.83
N ILE A 71 -4.36 -2.54 -2.53
CA ILE A 71 -5.37 -2.35 -3.54
C ILE A 71 -5.06 -0.98 -4.13
N MET A 72 -4.50 -0.96 -5.33
CA MET A 72 -4.18 0.26 -6.03
C MET A 72 -5.49 0.82 -6.58
N VAL A 73 -5.79 2.06 -6.21
CA VAL A 73 -6.95 2.79 -6.70
C VAL A 73 -6.43 3.85 -7.66
N LYS A 74 -7.05 3.92 -8.85
CA LYS A 74 -6.79 5.02 -9.79
C LYS A 74 -7.62 6.21 -9.36
N ILE A 75 -6.95 7.32 -9.07
CA ILE A 75 -7.60 8.60 -8.77
C ILE A 75 -7.34 9.60 -9.91
N PRO A 76 -8.26 10.53 -10.17
CA PRO A 76 -8.08 11.54 -11.20
C PRO A 76 -6.90 12.47 -10.86
N PHE A 77 -6.07 12.74 -11.85
CA PHE A 77 -5.06 13.80 -11.81
C PHE A 77 -5.64 15.00 -12.54
N LEU A 78 -5.92 16.08 -11.81
CA LEU A 78 -6.68 17.21 -12.36
C LEU A 78 -5.81 18.30 -12.96
N GLY A 79 -4.50 18.29 -12.69
CA GLY A 79 -3.57 19.20 -13.33
C GLY A 79 -2.57 19.80 -12.36
N ILE A 80 -2.25 21.07 -12.59
CA ILE A 80 -1.18 21.80 -11.90
C ILE A 80 -1.78 22.88 -11.03
N ILE A 81 -1.16 23.12 -9.87
CA ILE A 81 -1.47 24.24 -8.98
C ILE A 81 -0.23 25.06 -8.70
N ALA A 82 -0.32 26.35 -8.98
CA ALA A 82 0.64 27.37 -8.57
C ALA A 82 -0.02 28.29 -7.52
N ALA A 83 0.80 28.88 -6.66
CA ALA A 83 0.30 29.80 -5.66
C ALA A 83 -0.35 31.03 -6.31
N GLY A 84 -1.59 31.33 -5.93
CA GLY A 84 -2.32 32.51 -6.40
C GLY A 84 -2.94 32.38 -7.80
N GLU A 85 -2.77 31.25 -8.49
CA GLU A 85 -3.40 30.99 -9.78
C GLU A 85 -4.47 29.89 -9.66
N PRO A 86 -5.54 29.93 -10.49
CA PRO A 86 -6.50 28.85 -10.57
C PRO A 86 -5.85 27.52 -11.00
N ILE A 87 -6.54 26.41 -10.75
CA ILE A 87 -6.10 25.09 -11.21
C ILE A 87 -6.09 25.08 -12.74
N GLU A 88 -4.92 24.83 -13.33
CA GLU A 88 -4.79 24.54 -14.75
C GLU A 88 -5.24 23.10 -15.00
N VAL A 89 -6.45 22.94 -15.53
CA VAL A 89 -7.02 21.62 -15.82
C VAL A 89 -6.40 21.07 -17.09
N ILE A 90 -5.78 19.89 -16.97
CA ILE A 90 -5.28 19.17 -18.14
C ILE A 90 -6.48 18.49 -18.82
N GLU A 91 -6.66 18.74 -20.13
CA GLU A 91 -7.79 18.18 -20.90
C GLU A 91 -7.77 16.63 -20.94
N ASN A 92 -6.60 16.03 -20.78
CA ASN A 92 -6.44 14.58 -20.70
C ASN A 92 -6.88 14.03 -19.34
N ARG A 93 -7.70 12.98 -19.36
CA ARG A 93 -8.14 12.20 -18.19
C ARG A 93 -7.00 11.33 -17.64
N GLU A 94 -5.95 11.96 -17.13
CA GLU A 94 -4.85 11.26 -16.47
C GLU A 94 -5.30 10.73 -15.11
N THR A 95 -4.72 9.60 -14.70
CA THR A 95 -4.97 9.01 -13.38
C THR A 95 -3.67 8.56 -12.77
N ILE A 96 -3.56 8.68 -11.45
CA ILE A 96 -2.42 8.11 -10.71
C ILE A 96 -2.90 6.94 -9.85
N ALA A 97 -2.05 5.92 -9.72
CA ALA A 97 -2.33 4.74 -8.92
C ALA A 97 -1.81 4.95 -7.50
N ILE A 98 -2.71 4.97 -6.52
CA ILE A 98 -2.39 5.18 -5.10
C ILE A 98 -2.87 3.98 -4.28
N PRO A 99 -2.09 3.53 -3.28
CA PRO A 99 -2.57 2.54 -2.33
C PRO A 99 -3.83 2.99 -1.62
N LYS A 100 -4.87 2.13 -1.58
CA LYS A 100 -6.11 2.41 -0.85
C LYS A 100 -5.88 2.76 0.62
N SER A 101 -4.79 2.28 1.22
CA SER A 101 -4.34 2.60 2.59
C SER A 101 -4.02 4.08 2.80
N ARG A 102 -3.67 4.81 1.74
CA ARG A 102 -3.37 6.26 1.77
C ARG A 102 -4.59 7.15 1.47
N LEU A 103 -5.73 6.54 1.14
CA LEU A 103 -6.96 7.26 0.83
C LEU A 103 -7.88 7.29 2.07
N PRO A 104 -8.68 8.36 2.23
CA PRO A 104 -9.72 8.38 3.25
C PRO A 104 -10.75 7.27 3.00
N ARG A 105 -11.47 6.87 4.05
CA ARG A 105 -12.49 5.81 3.97
C ARG A 105 -13.67 6.19 3.07
N SER A 106 -13.95 7.48 2.95
CA SER A 106 -15.01 8.09 2.16
C SER A 106 -14.58 9.50 1.75
N GLY A 107 -15.19 10.03 0.68
CA GLY A 107 -14.85 11.34 0.13
C GLY A 107 -14.31 11.23 -1.29
N GLU A 108 -14.33 12.34 -2.01
CA GLU A 108 -13.75 12.47 -3.34
C GLU A 108 -12.29 12.90 -3.20
N VAL A 109 -11.36 12.13 -3.76
CA VAL A 109 -9.93 12.47 -3.77
C VAL A 109 -9.44 12.63 -5.20
N TYR A 110 -8.64 13.65 -5.42
CA TYR A 110 -7.95 13.90 -6.67
C TYR A 110 -6.50 14.34 -6.41
N ALA A 111 -5.68 14.29 -7.46
CA ALA A 111 -4.28 14.67 -7.38
C ALA A 111 -4.02 15.96 -8.18
N LEU A 112 -3.10 16.78 -7.66
CA LEU A 112 -2.56 17.96 -8.33
C LEU A 112 -1.03 17.91 -8.24
N ARG A 113 -0.35 18.47 -9.24
CA ARG A 113 1.09 18.73 -9.17
C ARG A 113 1.35 20.16 -8.76
N VAL A 114 2.24 20.34 -7.81
CA VAL A 114 2.64 21.65 -7.32
C VAL A 114 3.62 22.27 -8.30
N GLN A 115 3.43 23.55 -8.59
CA GLN A 115 4.38 24.37 -9.32
C GLN A 115 4.77 25.57 -8.45
N GLY A 116 6.06 25.67 -8.13
CA GLY A 116 6.66 26.67 -7.25
C GLY A 116 6.88 26.20 -5.80
N ASP A 117 7.48 27.09 -5.01
CA ASP A 117 8.04 26.78 -3.69
C ASP A 117 7.26 27.41 -2.52
N SER A 118 6.00 27.83 -2.74
CA SER A 118 5.23 28.59 -1.74
C SER A 118 4.94 27.83 -0.45
N MET A 119 5.02 26.50 -0.48
CA MET A 119 4.80 25.62 0.67
C MET A 119 6.04 24.79 1.04
N ILE A 120 7.23 25.27 0.65
CA ILE A 120 8.49 24.54 0.89
C ILE A 120 8.76 24.30 2.37
N ASP A 121 8.45 25.27 3.24
CA ASP A 121 8.59 25.16 4.70
C ASP A 121 7.63 24.13 5.32
N GLU A 122 6.54 23.82 4.62
CA GLU A 122 5.58 22.79 5.00
C GLU A 122 5.96 21.41 4.42
N GLY A 123 7.10 21.32 3.71
CA GLY A 123 7.61 20.12 3.08
C GLY A 123 6.93 19.78 1.75
N VAL A 124 6.36 20.78 1.07
CA VAL A 124 5.76 20.64 -0.26
C VAL A 124 6.63 21.41 -1.26
N ASN A 125 7.31 20.69 -2.14
CA ASN A 125 8.27 21.24 -3.09
C ASN A 125 7.67 21.36 -4.50
N ASP A 126 8.29 22.17 -5.34
CA ASP A 126 8.01 22.19 -6.77
C ASP A 126 8.06 20.77 -7.38
N GLY A 127 7.06 20.44 -8.19
CA GLY A 127 6.92 19.13 -8.84
C GLY A 127 6.29 18.03 -7.98
N ASP A 128 6.06 18.27 -6.68
CA ASP A 128 5.40 17.29 -5.82
C ASP A 128 3.96 17.03 -6.26
N THR A 129 3.53 15.77 -6.14
CA THR A 129 2.13 15.39 -6.38
C THR A 129 1.40 15.26 -5.05
N ILE A 130 0.45 16.15 -4.82
CA ILE A 130 -0.35 16.19 -3.60
C ILE A 130 -1.72 15.56 -3.82
N LEU A 131 -2.25 14.92 -2.76
CA LEU A 131 -3.58 14.34 -2.73
C LEU A 131 -4.53 15.29 -2.02
N ILE A 132 -5.60 15.68 -2.70
CA ILE A 132 -6.60 16.60 -2.17
C ILE A 132 -7.88 15.84 -1.90
N ASN A 133 -8.34 15.87 -0.64
CA ASN A 133 -9.69 15.48 -0.28
C ASN A 133 -10.64 16.65 -0.55
N LYS A 134 -11.60 16.46 -1.44
CA LYS A 134 -12.58 17.50 -1.79
C LYS A 134 -13.58 17.66 -0.65
N GLN A 135 -13.62 18.85 -0.08
CA GLN A 135 -14.50 19.22 1.01
C GLN A 135 -14.83 20.72 0.93
N ASN A 136 -15.98 21.11 1.48
CA ASN A 136 -16.44 22.50 1.49
C ASN A 136 -16.07 23.25 2.77
N THR A 137 -15.45 22.57 3.72
CA THR A 137 -15.11 23.09 5.05
C THR A 137 -13.68 22.66 5.40
N ALA A 138 -12.99 23.45 6.21
CA ALA A 138 -11.66 23.15 6.72
C ALA A 138 -11.57 23.58 8.19
N GLU A 139 -10.70 22.92 8.95
CA GLU A 139 -10.41 23.26 10.34
C GLU A 139 -9.10 24.06 10.45
N ASN A 140 -8.95 24.80 11.55
CA ASN A 140 -7.72 25.55 11.79
C ASN A 140 -6.53 24.59 11.91
N GLY A 141 -5.51 24.81 11.07
CA GLY A 141 -4.33 23.95 10.97
C GLY A 141 -4.37 22.98 9.79
N ASP A 142 -5.50 22.88 9.07
CA ASP A 142 -5.56 22.14 7.82
C ASP A 142 -4.74 22.85 6.73
N ARG A 143 -3.98 22.06 5.97
CA ARG A 143 -3.38 22.50 4.72
C ARG A 143 -4.43 22.36 3.62
N VAL A 144 -4.83 23.48 3.03
CA VAL A 144 -5.95 23.50 2.08
C VAL A 144 -5.54 24.09 0.75
N VAL A 145 -6.17 23.55 -0.30
CA VAL A 145 -6.28 24.23 -1.59
C VAL A 145 -7.61 24.94 -1.59
N ALA A 146 -7.60 26.25 -1.71
CA ALA A 146 -8.79 27.08 -1.77
C ALA A 146 -8.80 27.89 -3.07
N LEU A 147 -9.93 27.87 -3.78
CA LEU A 147 -10.15 28.79 -4.88
C LEU A 147 -10.72 30.09 -4.30
N LEU A 148 -9.94 31.16 -4.39
CA LEU A 148 -10.39 32.49 -4.00
C LEU A 148 -10.94 33.21 -5.23
N ASN A 149 -12.12 33.83 -5.11
CA ASN A 149 -12.82 34.54 -6.19
C ASN A 149 -13.42 33.67 -7.31
N GLY A 150 -14.07 32.56 -6.93
CA GLY A 150 -14.99 31.84 -7.82
C GLY A 150 -16.32 32.56 -8.02
#